data_AF-A0A5E4L8Z9-F1
#
_entry.id   AF-A0A5E4L8Z9-F1
#
_cell.length_a   1.000
_cell.length_b   1.000
_cell.length_c   1.000
_cell.angle_alpha   90.00
_cell.angle_beta   90.00
_cell.angle_gamma   90.00
#
_symmetry.space_group_name_H-M   'P 1'
#
loop_
_entity.id
_entity.type
_entity.pdbx_description
1 polymer ?
#
loop_
_entity_poly.entity_id
_entity_poly.type
_entity_poly.pdbx_seq_one_letter_code
_entity_poly.pdbx_strand_id
1 'polypeptide(L)'
;MPKPEDIAEIIAWCEQKKKERQTVYVIDRNPFAMKFDWTRNIINIEIDRPLAVASKSSLVYDSIAKKLYQYMNNTWMPLNSLGKK
;
A
#
# COMPACT_ATOMS: atom_id res chain seq x y z
N MET A 1 -5.43 13.25 6.06
CA MET A 1 -5.07 11.90 6.55
C MET A 1 -5.93 10.90 5.83
N PRO A 2 -5.39 9.73 5.44
CA PRO A 2 -6.19 8.67 4.83
C PRO A 2 -7.25 8.18 5.82
N LYS A 3 -8.46 7.91 5.33
CA LYS A 3 -9.52 7.37 6.18
C LYS A 3 -9.26 5.88 6.43
N PRO A 4 -9.61 5.33 7.60
CA PRO A 4 -9.45 3.90 7.89
C PRO A 4 -10.10 3.00 6.85
N GLU A 5 -11.24 3.42 6.30
CA GLU A 5 -11.99 2.68 5.28
C GLU A 5 -11.22 2.60 3.96
N ASP A 6 -10.61 3.71 3.52
CA ASP A 6 -9.77 3.74 2.31
C ASP A 6 -8.61 2.73 2.44
N ILE A 7 -7.98 2.71 3.62
CA ILE A 7 -6.85 1.81 3.91
C ILE A 7 -7.31 0.36 3.92
N ALA A 8 -8.45 0.06 4.54
CA ALA A 8 -9.01 -1.28 4.57
C ALA A 8 -9.31 -1.80 3.16
N GLU A 9 -9.84 -0.95 2.28
CA GLU A 9 -10.13 -1.31 0.90
C GLU A 9 -8.86 -1.62 0.10
N ILE A 10 -7.82 -0.79 0.23
CA ILE A 10 -6.53 -1.03 -0.43
C ILE A 10 -5.91 -2.35 0.06
N ILE A 11 -5.96 -2.62 1.38
CA ILE A 11 -5.45 -3.87 1.95
C ILE A 11 -6.22 -5.07 1.39
N ALA A 12 -7.55 -5.01 1.34
CA ALA A 12 -8.38 -6.09 0.81
C ALA A 12 -8.02 -6.41 -0.65
N TRP A 13 -7.82 -5.36 -1.47
CA TRP A 13 -7.38 -5.52 -2.85
C TRP A 13 -5.98 -6.16 -2.95
N CYS A 14 -5.03 -5.76 -2.10
CA CYS A 14 -3.70 -6.36 -2.06
C CYS A 14 -3.75 -7.85 -1.68
N GLU A 15 -4.54 -8.22 -0.68
CA GLU A 15 -4.69 -9.62 -0.27
C GLU A 15 -5.29 -10.48 -1.39
N GLN A 16 -6.28 -9.94 -2.12
CA GLN A 16 -6.82 -10.62 -3.30
C GLN A 16 -5.76 -10.79 -4.39
N LYS A 17 -5.03 -9.71 -4.74
CA LYS A 17 -4.00 -9.74 -5.78
C LYS A 17 -2.87 -10.73 -5.50
N LYS A 18 -2.45 -10.82 -4.23
CA LYS A 18 -1.43 -11.79 -3.81
C LYS A 18 -1.90 -13.23 -4.02
N LYS A 19 -3.16 -13.54 -3.70
CA LYS A 19 -3.75 -14.88 -3.92
C LYS A 19 -3.81 -15.24 -5.41
N GLU A 20 -4.11 -14.27 -6.27
CA GLU A 20 -4.19 -14.46 -7.74
C GLU A 20 -2.82 -14.74 -8.38
N ARG A 21 -1.78 -13.97 -8.00
CA ARG A 21 -0.48 -13.98 -8.69
C ARG A 21 0.45 -15.10 -8.24
N GLN A 22 0.31 -15.62 -7.02
CA GLN A 22 1.17 -16.66 -6.42
C GLN A 22 2.69 -16.40 -6.56
N THR A 23 3.11 -15.13 -6.59
CA THR A 23 4.52 -14.71 -6.70
C THR A 23 5.07 -14.23 -5.37
N VAL A 24 6.41 -14.12 -5.28
CA VAL A 24 7.11 -13.62 -4.08
C VAL A 24 6.76 -12.17 -3.78
N TYR A 25 6.65 -11.34 -4.82
CA TYR A 25 6.21 -9.96 -4.74
C TYR A 25 5.31 -9.63 -5.95
N VAL A 26 4.48 -8.60 -5.81
CA VAL A 26 3.63 -8.10 -6.90
C VAL A 26 3.83 -6.60 -7.02
N ILE A 27 3.91 -6.09 -8.24
CA ILE A 27 3.91 -4.65 -8.52
C ILE A 27 2.81 -4.43 -9.55
N ASP A 28 1.78 -3.69 -9.17
CA ASP A 28 0.67 -3.35 -10.06
C ASP A 28 0.40 -1.84 -9.99
N ARG A 29 -0.16 -1.27 -11.08
CA ARG A 29 -0.57 0.13 -11.11
C ARG A 29 -1.62 0.39 -10.04
N ASN A 30 -1.56 1.55 -9.40
CA ASN A 30 -2.51 1.96 -8.38
C ASN A 30 -3.91 2.17 -9.00
N PRO A 31 -4.89 1.28 -8.72
CA PRO A 31 -6.25 1.44 -9.26
C PRO A 31 -7.04 2.51 -8.50
N PHE A 32 -6.53 3.00 -7.37
CA PHE A 32 -7.22 3.93 -6.47
C PHE A 32 -6.87 5.39 -6.72
N ALA A 33 -5.98 5.68 -7.67
CA ALA A 33 -5.47 7.04 -7.92
C ALA A 33 -6.59 8.08 -8.19
N MET A 34 -7.73 7.65 -8.74
CA MET A 34 -8.90 8.49 -8.97
C MET A 34 -10.00 8.35 -7.90
N LYS A 35 -9.88 7.35 -7.02
CA LYS A 35 -10.88 7.05 -5.98
C LYS A 35 -10.54 7.72 -4.66
N PHE A 36 -9.26 7.73 -4.29
CA PHE A 36 -8.79 8.32 -3.04
C PHE A 36 -7.81 9.44 -3.35
N ASP A 37 -8.18 10.68 -3.03
CA ASP A 37 -7.39 11.89 -3.34
C ASP A 37 -5.94 11.79 -2.85
N TRP A 38 -5.73 11.19 -1.67
CA TRP A 38 -4.41 11.06 -1.06
C TRP A 38 -3.51 10.04 -1.79
N THR A 39 -4.06 9.22 -2.69
CA THR A 39 -3.31 8.26 -3.52
C THR A 39 -3.07 8.76 -4.95
N ARG A 40 -3.52 9.97 -5.31
CA ARG A 40 -3.49 10.47 -6.69
C ARG A 40 -2.09 10.51 -7.31
N ASN A 41 -1.07 10.78 -6.50
CA ASN A 41 0.33 10.83 -6.94
C ASN A 41 1.07 9.50 -6.75
N ILE A 42 0.38 8.47 -6.26
CA ILE A 42 0.93 7.13 -6.08
C ILE A 42 0.76 6.37 -7.39
N ILE A 43 1.87 5.98 -8.00
CA ILE A 43 1.89 5.34 -9.32
C ILE A 43 1.55 3.86 -9.21
N ASN A 44 2.17 3.17 -8.25
CA ASN A 44 2.04 1.72 -8.09
C ASN A 44 1.70 1.35 -6.65
N ILE A 45 1.20 0.13 -6.50
CA ILE A 45 1.11 -0.59 -5.24
C ILE A 45 2.02 -1.80 -5.35
N GLU A 46 2.95 -1.91 -4.40
CA GLU A 46 3.95 -2.97 -4.33
C GLU A 46 3.62 -3.87 -3.14
N ILE A 47 3.40 -5.16 -3.39
CA ILE A 47 3.02 -6.15 -2.38
C ILE A 47 4.24 -7.01 -2.08
N ASP A 48 4.59 -7.09 -0.80
CA ASP A 48 5.73 -7.83 -0.23
C ASP A 48 7.11 -7.48 -0.81
N ARG A 49 7.19 -6.35 -1.52
CA ARG A 49 8.47 -5.79 -1.95
C ARG A 49 9.22 -5.25 -0.72
N PRO A 50 10.50 -5.61 -0.49
CA PRO A 50 11.24 -5.09 0.65
C PRO A 50 11.30 -3.56 0.62
N LEU A 51 11.00 -2.91 1.74
CA LEU A 51 10.98 -1.45 1.88
C LEU A 51 12.30 -0.77 1.46
N ALA A 52 13.43 -1.49 1.55
CA ALA A 52 14.74 -0.99 1.14
C ALA A 52 14.88 -0.80 -0.38
N VAL A 53 14.11 -1.54 -1.19
CA VAL A 53 14.17 -1.51 -2.66
C VAL A 53 12.88 -1.06 -3.33
N ALA A 54 11.81 -0.90 -2.55
CA ALA A 54 10.52 -0.41 -3.04
C ALA A 54 10.62 1.04 -3.53
N SER A 55 9.80 1.40 -4.52
CA SER A 55 9.79 2.78 -5.00
C SER A 55 9.20 3.72 -3.95
N LYS A 56 9.88 4.84 -3.71
CA LYS A 56 9.43 5.92 -2.83
C LYS A 56 8.14 6.61 -3.33
N SER A 57 7.75 6.40 -4.59
CA SER A 57 6.50 6.89 -5.19
C SER A 57 5.35 5.88 -5.18
N SER A 58 5.56 4.71 -4.57
CA SER A 58 4.55 3.65 -4.45
C SER A 58 4.00 3.55 -3.04
N LEU A 59 2.84 2.90 -2.92
CA LEU A 59 2.43 2.30 -1.65
C LEU A 59 3.03 0.90 -1.55
N VAL A 60 3.38 0.50 -0.32
CA VAL A 60 3.93 -0.83 -0.07
C VAL A 60 3.04 -1.57 0.91
N TYR A 61 2.52 -2.73 0.52
CA TYR A 61 1.78 -3.61 1.40
C TYR A 61 2.65 -4.78 1.85
N ASP A 62 2.78 -4.96 3.16
CA ASP A 62 3.38 -6.12 3.79
C ASP A 62 2.26 -7.04 4.27
N SER A 63 2.13 -8.20 3.63
CA SER A 63 1.09 -9.18 3.92
C SER A 63 1.35 -9.98 5.20
N ILE A 64 2.60 -10.06 5.68
CA ILE A 64 2.95 -10.76 6.93
C ILE A 64 2.53 -9.88 8.10
N ALA A 65 2.94 -8.62 8.08
CA ALA A 65 2.57 -7.64 9.11
C ALA A 65 1.13 -7.12 8.95
N LYS A 66 0.50 -7.36 7.79
CA LYS A 66 -0.78 -6.77 7.37
C LYS A 66 -0.77 -5.25 7.46
N LYS A 67 0.32 -4.63 6.97
CA LYS A 67 0.56 -3.18 7.04
C LYS A 67 0.71 -2.58 5.67
N LEU A 68 0.03 -1.46 5.45
CA LEU A 68 0.23 -0.60 4.30
C LEU A 68 1.16 0.54 4.69
N TYR A 69 2.20 0.78 3.90
CA TYR A 69 3.21 1.80 4.13
C TYR A 69 3.21 2.82 3.01
N GLN A 70 3.52 4.05 3.39
CA GLN A 70 3.81 5.13 2.46
C GLN A 70 5.14 5.77 2.84
N TYR A 71 5.93 6.12 1.84
CA TYR A 71 7.17 6.84 2.07
C TYR A 71 6.86 8.33 2.27
N MET A 72 7.14 8.84 3.47
CA MET A 72 6.93 10.24 3.85
C MET A 72 8.09 10.69 4.73
N ASN A 73 8.59 11.91 4.52
CA ASN A 73 9.66 12.50 5.34
C ASN A 73 10.88 11.58 5.49
N ASN A 74 11.33 11.00 4.38
CA ASN A 74 12.49 10.11 4.30
C ASN A 74 12.34 8.76 5.07
N THR A 75 11.14 8.41 5.52
CA THR A 75 10.87 7.15 6.23
C THR A 75 9.60 6.45 5.71
N TRP A 76 9.50 5.14 5.93
CA TRP A 76 8.30 4.37 5.65
C TRP A 76 7.34 4.42 6.83
N MET A 77 6.19 5.05 6.61
CA MET A 77 5.17 5.26 7.64
C MET A 77 4.02 4.26 7.47
N PRO A 78 3.67 3.48 8.51
CA PRO A 78 2.52 2.57 8.45
C PRO A 78 1.19 3.34 8.53
N LEU A 79 0.38 3.25 7.49
CA LEU A 79 -0.88 3.99 7.37
C LEU A 79 -2.01 3.38 8.21
N ASN A 80 -1.98 2.07 8.44
CA ASN A 80 -2.98 1.37 9.23
C ASN A 80 -2.86 1.58 10.75
N SER A 81 -1.79 2.25 11.21
CA SER A 81 -1.64 2.66 12.61
C SER A 81 -2.33 4.00 12.94
N LEU A 82 -2.79 4.73 11.93
CA LEU A 82 -3.32 6.10 12.06
C LEU A 82 -4.82 6.17 12.40
N GLY A 83 -5.51 5.01 12.49
CA GLY A 83 -6.96 4.92 12.74
C GLY A 83 -7.37 4.51 14.16
N LYS A 84 -6.42 4.39 15.10
CA LYS A 84 -6.77 4.18 16.52
C LYS A 84 -6.83 5.53 17.25
N LYS A 85 -7.96 6.22 17.14
CA LYS A 85 -8.38 7.24 18.09
C LYS A 85 -9.88 7.18 18.28
#